data_AF-A0A1M7ZVG3-F1
#
_entry.id   AF-A0A1M7ZVG3-F1
#
_cell.length_a   1.000
_cell.length_b   1.000
_cell.length_c   1.000
_cell.angle_alpha   90.00
_cell.angle_beta   90.00
_cell.angle_gamma   90.00
#
_symmetry.space_group_name_H-M   'P 1'
#
loop_
_entity.id
_entity.type
_entity.pdbx_description
1 polymer ?
#
loop_
_entity_poly.entity_id
_entity_poly.type
_entity_poly.pdbx_seq_one_letter_code
_entity_poly.pdbx_strand_id
1 'polypeptide(L)' 'MPAIDPNVSRIKMVANTKHGFENIVWYNFIKYNKKPDQFIILNMLGRFQQSIYFKHTQVIQFYDNQTKQLIAEQKL' A
#
# COMPACT_ATOMS: atom_id res chain seq x y z
N MET A 1 -4.90 -1.25 20.73
CA MET A 1 -5.14 -0.64 19.41
C MET A 1 -4.75 -1.65 18.33
N PRO A 2 -5.51 -1.78 17.24
CA PRO A 2 -5.14 -2.64 16.12
C PRO A 2 -3.83 -2.15 15.49
N ALA A 3 -3.05 -3.07 14.92
CA ALA A 3 -1.77 -2.70 14.30
C ALA A 3 -1.96 -1.92 12.98
N ILE A 4 -3.10 -2.13 12.32
CA ILE A 4 -3.51 -1.52 11.05
C ILE A 4 -4.98 -1.08 11.22
N ASP A 5 -5.32 0.13 10.77
CA ASP A 5 -6.70 0.63 10.79
C ASP A 5 -6.94 1.51 9.55
N PRO A 6 -7.89 1.16 8.66
CA PRO A 6 -8.20 1.92 7.45
C PRO A 6 -8.56 3.38 7.68
N ASN A 7 -9.04 3.78 8.86
CA ASN A 7 -9.41 5.16 9.16
C ASN A 7 -8.24 5.98 9.74
N VAL A 8 -7.23 5.30 10.28
CA VAL A 8 -6.13 5.93 11.01
C VAL A 8 -4.81 5.84 10.26
N SER A 9 -4.61 4.79 9.47
CA SER A 9 -3.39 4.58 8.68
C SER A 9 -3.14 5.75 7.74
N ARG A 10 -1.88 6.20 7.66
CA ARG A 10 -1.47 7.36 6.86
C ARG A 10 -1.44 7.07 5.37
N ILE A 11 -0.97 5.90 4.97
CA ILE A 11 -0.78 5.51 3.57
C ILE A 11 -1.61 4.27 3.25
N LYS A 12 -2.35 4.37 2.15
CA LYS A 12 -3.10 3.28 1.51
C LYS A 12 -2.34 2.85 0.26
N MET A 13 -2.06 1.57 0.13
CA MET A 13 -1.52 0.96 -1.07
C MET A 13 -2.63 0.23 -1.81
N VAL A 14 -2.70 0.40 -3.11
CA VAL A 14 -3.62 -0.30 -4.00
C VAL A 14 -2.80 -1.02 -5.06
N ALA A 15 -2.88 -2.34 -5.06
CA ALA A 15 -2.26 -3.19 -6.07
C ALA A 15 -3.33 -3.60 -7.09
N ASN A 16 -3.19 -3.07 -8.30
CA ASN A 16 -4.05 -3.38 -9.43
C ASN A 16 -3.54 -4.67 -10.08
N THR A 17 -4.37 -5.70 -10.05
CA THR A 17 -4.05 -7.03 -10.53
C THR A 17 -4.53 -7.26 -11.95
N LYS A 18 -4.01 -8.33 -12.58
CA LYS A 18 -4.44 -8.76 -13.91
C LYS A 18 -5.93 -9.13 -13.92
N HIS A 19 -6.53 -9.08 -15.11
CA HIS A 19 -7.91 -9.52 -15.32
C HIS A 19 -8.15 -10.93 -14.75
N GLY A 20 -9.24 -11.10 -14.00
CA GLY A 20 -9.57 -12.34 -13.29
C GLY A 20 -9.04 -12.42 -11.85
N PHE A 21 -8.25 -11.43 -11.39
CA PHE A 21 -7.81 -11.30 -10.00
C PHE A 21 -8.37 -10.02 -9.39
N GLU A 22 -8.75 -10.06 -8.12
CA GLU A 22 -9.23 -8.90 -7.39
C GLU A 22 -8.10 -7.94 -7.02
N ASN A 23 -8.36 -6.64 -7.15
CA ASN A 23 -7.43 -5.60 -6.71
C ASN A 23 -7.26 -5.66 -5.19
N ILE A 24 -6.04 -5.44 -4.73
CA ILE A 24 -5.70 -5.61 -3.33
C ILE A 24 -5.39 -4.27 -2.69
N VAL A 25 -5.96 -4.05 -1.51
CA VAL A 25 -5.77 -2.83 -0.74
C VAL A 25 -5.04 -3.16 0.55
N TRP A 26 -3.92 -2.49 0.78
CA TRP A 26 -3.16 -2.56 2.03
C TRP A 26 -3.07 -1.20 2.68
N TYR A 27 -2.87 -1.21 3.99
CA TYR A 27 -2.65 -0.01 4.78
C TYR A 27 -1.33 -0.15 5.55
N ASN A 28 -0.66 0.98 5.77
CA ASN A 28 0.53 0.97 6.61
C ASN A 28 0.17 0.67 8.08
N PHE A 29 1.12 0.18 8.86
CA PHE A 29 0.93 0.04 10.30
C PHE A 29 0.85 1.42 10.96
N ILE A 30 -0.05 1.56 11.93
CA ILE A 30 -0.32 2.83 12.63
C ILE A 30 0.95 3.38 13.30
N LYS A 31 1.81 2.51 13.83
CA LYS A 31 3.10 2.89 14.44
C LYS A 31 4.03 3.66 13.49
N TYR A 32 3.84 3.52 12.18
CA TYR A 32 4.65 4.20 11.17
C TYR A 32 3.99 5.48 10.64
N ASN A 33 2.81 5.88 11.10
CA ASN A 33 2.13 7.09 10.63
C ASN A 33 2.95 8.37 10.78
N LYS A 34 3.88 8.41 11.73
CA LYS A 34 4.79 9.55 11.98
C LYS A 34 6.13 9.44 11.23
N LYS A 35 6.34 8.37 10.45
CA LYS A 35 7.57 8.18 9.66
C LYS A 35 7.43 8.87 8.31
N PRO A 36 8.56 9.20 7.65
CA PRO A 36 8.53 9.75 6.30
C PRO A 36 7.82 8.81 5.33
N ASP A 37 7.10 9.37 4.36
CA ASP A 37 6.30 8.59 3.41
C ASP A 37 7.14 7.57 2.64
N GLN A 38 8.35 7.96 2.22
CA GLN A 38 9.29 7.07 1.55
C GLN A 38 9.63 5.83 2.40
N PHE A 39 9.83 6.00 3.71
CA PHE A 39 10.10 4.87 4.61
C PHE A 39 8.90 3.94 4.70
N ILE A 40 7.69 4.49 4.79
CA ILE A 40 6.45 3.71 4.86
C ILE A 40 6.26 2.93 3.55
N ILE A 41 6.40 3.61 2.41
CA ILE A 41 6.24 3.03 1.06
C ILE A 41 7.22 1.87 0.86
N LEU A 42 8.52 2.07 1.15
CA LEU A 42 9.53 1.01 1.00
C LEU A 42 9.22 -0.22 1.87
N ASN A 43 8.79 -0.02 3.11
CA ASN A 43 8.39 -1.12 4.00
C ASN A 43 7.10 -1.81 3.56
N MET A 44 6.14 -1.07 2.98
CA MET A 44 4.93 -1.67 2.42
C MET A 44 5.26 -2.48 1.18
N LEU A 45 6.04 -1.90 0.27
CA LEU A 45 6.47 -2.54 -0.97
C LEU A 45 7.27 -3.81 -0.71
N GLY A 46 8.26 -3.78 0.19
CA GLY A 46 9.07 -4.95 0.51
C GLY A 46 8.24 -6.12 1.07
N ARG A 47 7.22 -5.83 1.89
CA ARG A 47 6.27 -6.87 2.36
C ARG A 47 5.35 -7.35 1.26
N PHE A 48 4.90 -6.45 0.40
CA PHE A 48 4.02 -6.80 -0.71
C PHE A 48 4.73 -7.68 -1.75
N GLN A 49 6.00 -7.41 -2.04
CA GLN A 49 6.85 -8.21 -2.92
C GLN A 49 7.01 -9.67 -2.46
N GLN A 50 6.95 -9.90 -1.16
CA GLN A 50 6.99 -11.26 -0.58
C GLN A 50 5.63 -11.96 -0.59
N SER A 51 4.55 -11.24 -0.90
CA SER A 51 3.20 -11.80 -0.95
C SER A 51 2.95 -12.59 -2.24
N ILE A 52 2.07 -13.58 -2.17
CA ILE A 52 1.64 -14.37 -3.34
C ILE A 52 1.02 -13.50 -4.44
N TYR A 53 0.47 -12.34 -4.07
CA TYR A 53 -0.26 -11.44 -4.94
C TYR A 53 0.64 -10.63 -5.86
N PHE A 54 1.91 -10.45 -5.49
CA PHE A 54 2.87 -9.67 -6.28
C PHE A 54 2.97 -10.19 -7.71
N LYS A 55 2.93 -11.53 -7.90
CA LYS A 55 3.00 -12.19 -9.22
C LYS A 55 1.84 -11.84 -10.14
N HIS A 56 0.70 -11.45 -9.57
CA HIS A 56 -0.53 -11.14 -10.29
C HIS A 56 -0.77 -9.63 -10.41
N THR A 57 0.12 -8.81 -9.84
CA THR A 57 0.01 -7.35 -9.82
C THR A 57 0.66 -6.74 -11.05
N GLN A 58 0.02 -5.74 -11.65
CA GLN A 58 0.56 -4.98 -12.78
C GLN A 58 1.00 -3.58 -12.36
N VAL A 59 0.25 -2.95 -11.45
CA VAL A 59 0.53 -1.60 -10.99
C VAL A 59 0.29 -1.51 -9.50
N ILE A 60 1.21 -0.90 -8.77
CA ILE A 60 1.08 -0.58 -7.35
C ILE A 60 0.99 0.94 -7.22
N GLN A 61 -0.07 1.42 -6.57
CA GLN A 61 -0.32 2.83 -6.34
C GLN A 61 -0.36 3.09 -4.82
N PHE A 62 0.30 4.15 -4.38
CA PHE A 62 0.32 4.59 -2.99
C PHE A 62 -0.40 5.92 -2.88
N TYR A 63 -1.35 5.98 -1.97
CA TYR A 63 -2.18 7.14 -1.71
C TYR A 63 -2.04 7.59 -0.27
N ASP A 64 -2.11 8.90 -0.07
CA ASP A 64 -2.41 9.47 1.23
C ASP A 64 -3.84 9.10 1.58
N ASN A 65 -4.02 8.41 2.70
CA ASN A 65 -5.32 7.89 3.09
C ASN A 65 -6.31 9.00 3.51
N GLN A 66 -5.81 10.13 4.00
CA GLN A 66 -6.64 11.26 4.43
C GLN A 66 -6.98 12.17 3.25
N THR A 67 -5.98 12.57 2.47
CA THR A 67 -6.18 13.52 1.35
C THR A 67 -6.61 12.83 0.06
N LYS A 68 -6.51 11.49 0.00
CA LYS A 68 -6.76 10.66 -1.20
C LYS A 68 -5.83 10.98 -2.38
N GLN A 69 -4.77 11.75 -2.15
CA GLN A 69 -3.81 12.11 -3.19
C GLN A 69 -2.87 10.96 -3.50
N LEU A 70 -2.55 10.78 -4.78
CA LEU A 70 -1.53 9.82 -5.20
C LEU A 70 -0.15 10.34 -4.78
N ILE A 71 0.57 9.54 -4.00
CA ILE A 71 1.93 9.84 -3.53
C ILE A 71 2.94 9.24 -4.50
N ALA A 72 2.74 7.98 -4.88
CA ALA A 72 3.67 7.25 -5.74
C ALA A 72 2.95 6.16 -6.53
N GLU A 73 3.49 5.82 -7.69
CA GLU A 73 3.05 4.68 -8.50
C GLU A 73 4.27 3.89 -8.97
N GLN A 74 4.14 2.58 -9.02
CA GLN A 74 5.12 1.67 -9.59
C GLN A 74 4.43 0.67 -10.50
N LYS A 75 4.86 0.61 -11.77
CA LYS A 75 4.45 -0.41 -12.73
C LYS A 75 5.41 -1.59 -12.65
N LEU A 76 4.88 -2.81 -12.73
CA LEU A 76 5.61 -4.09 -12.67
C LEU A 76 5.71 -4.76 -14.03
#